data_AF-A0A357JHH3-F1
#
_entry.id   AF-A0A357JHH3-F1
#
_cell.length_a   1.000
_cell.length_b   1.000
_cell.length_c   1.000
_cell.angle_alpha   90.00
_cell.angle_beta   90.00
_cell.angle_gamma   90.00
#
_symmetry.space_group_name_H-M   'P 1'
#
loop_
_entity.id
_entity.type
_entity.pdbx_description
1 polymer ?
#
loop_
_entity_poly.entity_id
_entity_poly.type
_entity_poly.pdbx_seq_one_letter_code
_entity_poly.pdbx_strand_id
1 'polypeptide(L)' 'MSSVITGIGSYIPSQIKKNSDFINENFYTDKNEVINTSNEIIIKKFKAITGIEERRYAADNLDSSD' A
#
# COMPACT_ATOMS: atom_id res chain seq x y z
N MET A 1 -15.62 32.37 -17.06
CA MET A 1 -14.26 32.36 -16.47
C MET A 1 -13.86 30.91 -16.28
N SER A 2 -12.76 30.47 -16.89
CA SER A 2 -12.32 29.07 -16.92
C SER A 2 -11.18 28.90 -15.92
N SER A 3 -11.30 27.95 -15.00
CA SER A 3 -10.20 27.58 -14.10
C SER A 3 -9.23 26.68 -14.85
N VAL A 4 -7.94 27.02 -14.80
CA VAL A 4 -6.86 26.23 -15.40
C VAL A 4 -5.87 25.82 -14.33
N ILE A 5 -5.42 24.57 -14.36
CA ILE A 5 -4.35 24.08 -13.48
C ILE A 5 -3.03 24.64 -14.03
N THR A 6 -2.37 25.51 -13.26
CA THR A 6 -1.11 26.17 -13.66
C THR A 6 0.14 25.41 -13.25
N GLY A 7 0.02 24.38 -12.42
CA GLY A 7 1.12 23.53 -12.01
C GLY A 7 0.66 22.31 -11.25
N ILE A 8 1.46 21.24 -11.32
CA ILE A 8 1.33 20.02 -10.53
C ILE A 8 2.69 19.70 -9.90
N GLY A 9 2.65 19.14 -8.69
CA GLY A 9 3.83 18.64 -7.98
C GLY A 9 3.50 17.34 -7.28
N SER A 10 4.47 16.42 -7.25
CA SER A 10 4.35 15.16 -6.52
C SER A 10 5.71 14.74 -6.00
N TYR A 11 5.72 14.17 -4.80
CA TYR A 11 6.88 13.50 -4.22
C TYR A 11 6.51 12.05 -3.97
N ILE A 12 7.35 11.14 -4.47
CA ILE A 12 7.19 9.70 -4.25
C ILE A 12 8.20 9.28 -3.19
N PRO A 13 7.76 8.74 -2.05
CA PRO A 13 8.66 8.23 -1.02
C PRO A 13 9.60 7.16 -1.58
N SER A 14 10.82 7.11 -1.07
CA SER A 14 11.86 6.21 -1.58
C SER A 14 11.71 4.76 -1.14
N GLN A 15 10.99 4.48 -0.04
CA GLN A 15 10.86 3.11 0.46
C GLN A 15 9.83 2.33 -0.37
N ILE A 16 10.30 1.28 -1.03
CA ILE A 16 9.46 0.39 -1.84
C ILE A 16 9.01 -0.78 -0.98
N LYS A 17 7.69 -0.97 -0.85
CA LYS A 17 7.08 -2.14 -0.22
C LYS A 17 6.39 -2.99 -1.29
N LYS A 18 7.03 -4.09 -1.68
CA LYS A 18 6.50 -5.04 -2.66
C LYS A 18 5.43 -5.90 -2.01
N ASN A 19 4.54 -6.45 -2.84
CA ASN A 19 3.57 -7.45 -2.37
C ASN A 19 4.24 -8.70 -1.75
N SER A 20 5.43 -9.08 -2.22
CA SER A 20 6.24 -10.16 -1.64
C SER A 20 6.65 -9.88 -0.19
N ASP A 21 6.79 -8.61 0.19
CA ASP A 21 7.24 -8.22 1.53
C ASP A 21 6.15 -8.45 2.58
N PHE A 22 4.94 -8.83 2.17
CA PHE A 22 3.84 -9.21 3.06
C PHE A 22 3.76 -10.72 3.31
N ILE A 23 4.70 -11.52 2.78
CA ILE A 23 4.68 -12.98 2.97
C ILE A 23 4.81 -13.38 4.44
N ASN A 24 5.51 -12.58 5.25
CA ASN A 24 5.73 -12.81 6.68
C ASN A 24 4.78 -11.98 7.57
N GLU A 25 3.82 -11.26 6.97
CA GLU A 25 2.87 -10.41 7.70
C GLU A 25 1.61 -11.21 8.06
N ASN A 26 0.93 -10.82 9.14
CA ASN A 26 -0.34 -11.43 9.53
C ASN A 26 -1.50 -10.67 8.89
N PHE A 27 -2.41 -11.39 8.22
CA PHE A 27 -3.63 -10.83 7.70
C PHE A 27 -4.82 -11.17 8.60
N TYR A 28 -5.68 -10.19 8.80
CA TYR A 28 -6.85 -10.30 9.68
C TYR A 28 -8.15 -9.96 8.93
N THR A 29 -9.26 -10.52 9.39
CA THR A 29 -10.61 -10.17 8.95
C THR A 29 -11.08 -8.85 9.59
N ASP A 30 -12.25 -8.34 9.19
CA ASP A 30 -12.87 -7.16 9.81
C ASP A 30 -13.18 -7.36 11.31
N LYS A 31 -13.34 -8.63 11.73
CA LYS A 31 -13.58 -9.02 13.12
C LYS A 31 -12.28 -9.26 13.91
N ASN A 32 -11.13 -8.86 13.35
CA ASN A 32 -9.81 -9.01 13.95
C ASN A 32 -9.40 -10.49 14.16
N GLU A 33 -9.91 -11.40 13.32
CA GLU A 33 -9.55 -12.82 13.33
C GLU A 33 -8.45 -13.09 12.30
N VAL A 34 -7.48 -13.96 12.62
CA VAL A 34 -6.39 -14.32 11.68
C VAL A 34 -6.95 -15.09 10.49
N ILE A 35 -6.50 -14.72 9.29
CA ILE A 35 -6.84 -15.44 8.06
C ILE A 35 -5.92 -16.66 7.92
N ASN A 36 -6.45 -17.87 8.13
CA ASN A 36 -5.69 -19.14 8.07
C ASN A 36 -5.29 -19.61 6.64
N THR A 37 -5.41 -18.74 5.63
CA THR A 37 -5.00 -19.06 4.25
C THR A 37 -3.52 -18.75 4.08
N SER A 38 -2.82 -19.48 3.20
CA SER A 38 -1.43 -19.12 2.87
C SER A 38 -1.34 -17.67 2.39
N ASN A 39 -0.37 -16.94 2.94
CA ASN A 39 -0.11 -15.55 2.58
C ASN A 39 0.14 -15.38 1.08
N GLU A 40 0.73 -16.36 0.38
CA GLU A 40 0.91 -16.32 -1.07
C GLU A 40 -0.43 -16.18 -1.81
N ILE A 41 -1.43 -16.93 -1.38
CA ILE A 41 -2.78 -16.90 -1.97
C ILE A 41 -3.47 -15.57 -1.62
N ILE A 42 -3.34 -15.11 -0.37
CA ILE A 42 -3.92 -13.84 0.09
C ILE A 42 -3.35 -12.68 -0.73
N ILE A 43 -2.02 -12.60 -0.85
CA ILE A 43 -1.31 -11.57 -1.60
C ILE A 43 -1.73 -11.58 -3.08
N LYS A 44 -1.82 -12.76 -3.70
CA LYS A 44 -2.27 -12.88 -5.10
C LYS A 44 -3.71 -12.41 -5.28
N LYS A 45 -4.61 -12.77 -4.35
CA LYS A 45 -6.01 -12.30 -4.36
C LYS A 45 -6.09 -10.78 -4.20
N PHE A 46 -5.34 -10.20 -3.25
CA PHE A 46 -5.32 -8.76 -3.06
C PHE A 46 -4.75 -8.02 -4.28
N LYS A 47 -3.70 -8.54 -4.93
CA LYS A 47 -3.24 -7.98 -6.21
C LYS A 47 -4.32 -8.06 -7.29
N ALA A 48 -5.03 -9.19 -7.41
CA ALA A 48 -6.11 -9.34 -8.39
C ALA A 48 -7.30 -8.41 -8.14
N ILE A 49 -7.61 -8.11 -6.88
CA ILE A 49 -8.71 -7.22 -6.49
C ILE A 49 -8.32 -5.74 -6.61
N THR A 50 -7.13 -5.37 -6.13
CA THR A 50 -6.69 -3.95 -6.03
C THR A 50 -5.90 -3.46 -7.23
N GLY A 51 -5.29 -4.36 -8.01
CA GLY A 51 -4.33 -4.03 -9.07
C GLY A 51 -2.97 -3.53 -8.56
N ILE A 52 -2.76 -3.40 -7.25
CA ILE A 52 -1.52 -2.84 -6.68
C ILE A 52 -0.42 -3.89 -6.72
N GLU A 53 0.69 -3.58 -7.38
CA GLU A 53 1.89 -4.43 -7.44
C GLU A 53 2.87 -4.14 -6.30
N GLU A 54 3.02 -2.86 -5.96
CA GLU A 54 3.93 -2.36 -4.93
C GLU A 54 3.42 -1.02 -4.39
N ARG A 55 3.87 -0.68 -3.18
CA ARG A 55 3.53 0.57 -2.48
C ARG A 55 4.81 1.36 -2.19
N ARG A 56 4.65 2.65 -1.93
CA ARG A 56 5.72 3.57 -1.53
C ARG A 56 5.42 4.10 -0.14
N TYR A 57 6.27 3.80 0.84
CA TYR A 57 6.05 4.19 2.24
C TYR A 57 6.99 5.33 2.61
N ALA A 58 6.51 6.25 3.45
CA ALA A 58 7.35 7.27 4.06
C ALA A 58 8.39 6.58 4.96
N ALA A 59 9.56 7.20 5.10
CA ALA A 59 10.53 6.74 6.07
C ALA A 59 10.07 7.08 7.49
N ASP A 60 10.56 6.36 8.50
CA ASP A 60 10.10 6.53 9.89
C ASP A 60 10.34 7.95 10.43
N ASN A 61 11.26 8.70 9.82
CA ASN A 61 11.56 10.09 10.17
C ASN A 61 10.73 11.12 9.36
N LEU A 62 9.87 10.67 8.46
CA LEU A 62 8.96 11.50 7.68
C LEU A 62 7.55 11.29 8.21
N ASP A 63 6.90 12.37 8.61
CA ASP A 63 5.49 12.37 9.03
C ASP A 63 4.67 13.29 8.14
N SER A 64 3.35 13.06 8.11
CA SER A 64 2.37 13.87 7.39
C SER A 64 1.61 14.85 8.30
N SER A 65 2.04 15.04 9.54
CA SER A 65 1.41 15.99 10.47
C SER A 65 1.80 17.44 10.14
N ASP A 66 0.82 18.34 10.24
CA ASP A 66 0.94 19.80 10.24
C ASP A 66 1.02 20.32 11.68
#